data_AF-A0A938EBM0-F1
#
_entry.id   AF-A0A938EBM0-F1
#
_cell.length_a   1.000
_cell.length_b   1.000
_cell.length_c   1.000
_cell.angle_alpha   90.00
_cell.angle_beta   90.00
_cell.angle_gamma   90.00
#
_symmetry.space_group_name_H-M   'P 1'
#
loop_
_entity.id
_entity.type
_entity.pdbx_description
1 polymer ?
#
loop_
_entity_poly.entity_id
_entity_poly.type
_entity_poly.pdbx_seq_one_letter_code
_entity_poly.pdbx_strand_id
1 'polypeptide(L)'
;MSPASGRHGSSARTAPRSSGCPGTCIPSTPEGIPRSELAREASRHPAYHGAAMAALWEQSRDVSDPDVVRAVAVGAGLDPTPVDEAIAPRRFRTVVEASRREAHRLGINAVPAFAVDERDLILGAQPQAAFEHLLTGRERPDA
;
A
#
# COMPACT_ATOMS: atom_id res chain seq x y z
N MET A 1 -28.98 -57.77 22.67
CA MET A 1 -28.17 -56.58 23.00
C MET A 1 -27.59 -56.00 21.71
N SER A 2 -27.89 -54.73 21.40
CA SER A 2 -27.02 -53.84 20.59
C SER A 2 -25.87 -53.33 21.48
N PRO A 3 -24.78 -52.65 21.01
CA PRO A 3 -24.58 -51.87 19.77
C PRO A 3 -23.49 -52.51 18.85
N ALA A 4 -22.88 -51.87 17.84
CA ALA A 4 -22.81 -50.45 17.44
C ALA A 4 -22.60 -50.23 15.92
N SER A 5 -22.57 -48.95 15.50
CA SER A 5 -22.22 -48.50 14.15
C SER A 5 -20.76 -48.04 14.07
N GLY A 6 -19.97 -48.64 13.17
CA GLY A 6 -18.61 -48.20 12.86
C GLY A 6 -18.58 -47.04 11.87
N ARG A 7 -18.53 -45.80 12.35
CA ARG A 7 -18.36 -44.61 11.49
C ARG A 7 -16.94 -44.60 10.91
N HIS A 8 -16.84 -44.43 9.59
CA HIS A 8 -15.56 -44.24 8.92
C HIS A 8 -14.96 -42.88 9.30
N GLY A 9 -13.86 -42.89 10.05
CA GLY A 9 -13.11 -41.70 10.41
C GLY A 9 -12.33 -41.14 9.23
N SER A 10 -12.97 -40.36 8.36
CA SER A 10 -12.27 -39.59 7.34
C SER A 10 -11.53 -38.42 7.99
N SER A 11 -10.28 -38.67 8.40
CA SER A 11 -9.35 -37.61 8.81
C SER A 11 -8.88 -36.85 7.56
N ALA A 12 -9.74 -35.94 7.08
CA ALA A 12 -9.34 -34.96 6.08
C ALA A 12 -8.30 -34.04 6.71
N ARG A 13 -7.03 -34.20 6.31
CA ARG A 13 -5.95 -33.26 6.62
C ARG A 13 -6.35 -31.89 6.11
N THR A 14 -6.64 -30.96 7.03
CA THR A 14 -6.83 -29.55 6.71
C THR A 14 -5.51 -29.00 6.18
N ALA A 15 -5.40 -28.84 4.86
CA ALA A 15 -4.36 -28.02 4.27
C ALA A 15 -4.47 -26.59 4.83
N PRO A 16 -3.36 -25.88 5.08
CA PRO A 16 -3.42 -24.48 5.47
C PRO A 16 -4.21 -23.71 4.41
N ARG A 17 -5.21 -22.94 4.83
CA ARG A 17 -5.95 -22.09 3.91
C ARG A 17 -4.99 -21.04 3.38
N SER A 18 -4.56 -21.19 2.13
CA SER A 18 -4.01 -20.08 1.36
C SER A 18 -5.05 -18.95 1.42
N SER A 19 -4.71 -17.84 2.05
CA SER A 19 -5.54 -16.63 2.11
C SER A 19 -5.54 -15.87 0.78
N GLY A 20 -5.48 -16.58 -0.34
CA GLY A 20 -5.74 -16.04 -1.67
C GLY A 20 -7.24 -15.82 -1.80
N CYS A 21 -7.65 -14.57 -1.93
CA CYS A 21 -9.05 -14.25 -2.19
C CYS A 21 -9.47 -14.82 -3.55
N PRO A 22 -10.62 -15.52 -3.65
CA PRO A 22 -11.00 -16.17 -4.90
C PRO A 22 -11.44 -15.15 -5.95
N GLY A 23 -10.59 -14.95 -6.97
CA GLY A 23 -10.95 -14.46 -8.32
C GLY A 23 -11.41 -13.01 -8.48
N THR A 24 -11.85 -12.33 -7.41
CA THR A 24 -12.53 -11.02 -7.53
C THR A 24 -12.19 -10.03 -6.41
N CYS A 25 -11.11 -10.25 -5.66
CA CYS A 25 -10.59 -9.19 -4.78
C CYS A 25 -9.67 -8.30 -5.59
N ILE A 26 -10.03 -7.02 -5.72
CA ILE A 26 -9.11 -5.99 -6.21
C ILE A 26 -7.96 -5.91 -5.19
N PRO A 27 -6.68 -6.13 -5.58
CA PRO A 27 -5.56 -6.12 -4.66
C PRO A 27 -5.54 -4.85 -3.81
N SER A 28 -5.64 -5.01 -2.49
CA SER A 28 -5.75 -3.87 -1.58
C SER A 28 -4.38 -3.40 -1.14
N THR A 29 -4.12 -2.09 -1.28
CA THR A 29 -2.84 -1.46 -0.90
C THR A 29 -2.57 -1.20 0.60
N PRO A 30 -3.43 -1.51 1.61
CA PRO A 30 -3.08 -1.29 3.03
C PRO A 30 -1.77 -1.97 3.49
N GLU A 31 -1.37 -3.04 2.82
CA GLU A 31 -0.09 -3.74 3.00
C GLU A 31 1.07 -3.05 2.25
N GLY A 32 0.85 -2.60 1.02
CA GLY A 32 1.88 -1.96 0.18
C GLY A 32 2.35 -0.60 0.71
N ILE A 33 1.45 0.19 1.32
CA ILE A 33 1.77 1.55 1.83
C ILE A 33 2.79 1.52 2.98
N PRO A 34 2.65 0.70 4.04
CA PRO A 34 3.68 0.50 5.07
C PRO A 34 5.10 0.31 4.54
N ARG A 35 5.27 -0.41 3.43
CA ARG A 35 6.58 -0.76 2.87
C ARG A 35 7.18 0.37 2.03
N SER A 36 6.36 1.33 1.58
CA SER A 36 6.85 2.61 1.04
C SER A 36 7.67 3.39 2.08
N GLU A 37 7.36 3.29 3.37
CA GLU A 37 8.12 3.97 4.43
C GLU A 37 9.51 3.37 4.61
N LEU A 38 9.66 2.04 4.58
CA LEU A 38 10.99 1.40 4.52
C LEU A 38 11.78 1.86 3.28
N ALA A 39 11.11 1.97 2.13
CA ALA A 39 11.74 2.49 0.92
C ALA A 39 12.12 3.98 1.04
N ARG A 40 11.41 4.79 1.84
CA ARG A 40 11.81 6.17 2.19
C ARG A 40 13.04 6.18 3.10
N GLU A 41 13.05 5.38 4.18
CA GLU A 41 14.21 5.21 5.07
C GLU A 41 15.48 4.83 4.27
N ALA A 42 15.35 3.91 3.31
CA ALA A 42 16.44 3.46 2.45
C ALA A 42 16.76 4.39 1.24
N SER A 43 16.09 5.53 1.08
CA SER A 43 16.18 6.40 -0.11
C SER A 43 15.91 5.70 -1.45
N ARG A 44 15.15 4.59 -1.44
CA ARG A 44 14.72 3.79 -2.60
C ARG A 44 13.27 4.01 -3.02
N HIS A 45 12.54 4.92 -2.35
CA HIS A 45 11.12 5.15 -2.59
C HIS A 45 10.73 5.33 -4.08
N PRO A 46 11.42 6.11 -4.92
CA PRO A 46 11.03 6.24 -6.33
C PRO A 46 11.10 4.92 -7.11
N ALA A 47 12.15 4.11 -6.88
CA ALA A 47 12.33 2.81 -7.53
C ALA A 47 11.28 1.80 -7.04
N TYR A 48 11.07 1.71 -5.72
CA TYR A 48 10.07 0.83 -5.13
C TYR A 48 8.64 1.22 -5.56
N HIS A 49 8.30 2.51 -5.52
CA HIS A 49 6.97 2.99 -5.87
C HIS A 49 6.65 2.73 -7.35
N GLY A 50 7.59 3.00 -8.26
CA GLY A 50 7.44 2.66 -9.68
C GLY A 50 7.24 1.16 -9.90
N ALA A 51 8.08 0.32 -9.28
CA ALA A 51 7.99 -1.13 -9.39
C ALA A 51 6.69 -1.70 -8.79
N ALA A 52 6.19 -1.14 -7.68
CA ALA A 52 4.92 -1.52 -7.07
C ALA A 52 3.70 -1.09 -7.90
N MET A 53 3.74 0.10 -8.50
CA MET A 53 2.70 0.58 -9.41
C MET A 53 2.64 -0.25 -10.69
N ALA A 54 3.79 -0.59 -11.28
CA ALA A 54 3.85 -1.50 -12.43
C ALA A 54 3.37 -2.92 -12.07
N ALA A 55 3.76 -3.45 -10.90
CA ALA A 55 3.28 -4.74 -10.41
C ALA A 55 1.74 -4.79 -10.30
N LEU A 56 1.12 -3.75 -9.75
CA LEU A 56 -0.34 -3.65 -9.61
C LEU A 56 -1.05 -3.43 -10.96
N TRP A 57 -0.67 -2.38 -11.69
CA TRP A 57 -1.47 -1.85 -12.81
C TRP A 57 -1.10 -2.41 -14.18
N GLU A 58 0.17 -2.75 -14.40
CA GLU A 58 0.65 -3.27 -15.70
C GLU A 58 0.70 -4.79 -15.70
N GLN A 59 1.07 -5.39 -14.56
CA GLN A 59 1.33 -6.83 -14.42
C GLN A 59 0.19 -7.60 -13.74
N SER A 60 -0.85 -6.92 -13.25
CA SER A 60 -1.99 -7.51 -12.52
C SER A 60 -1.59 -8.41 -11.33
N ARG A 61 -0.48 -8.09 -10.65
CA ARG A 61 0.02 -8.85 -9.50
C ARG A 61 -0.64 -8.39 -8.21
N ASP A 62 -0.88 -9.33 -7.30
CA ASP A 62 -1.47 -9.02 -5.99
C ASP A 62 -0.43 -8.33 -5.07
N VAL A 63 -0.47 -7.01 -5.01
CA VAL A 63 0.39 -6.22 -4.09
C VAL A 63 -0.07 -6.24 -2.62
N SER A 64 -1.03 -7.11 -2.28
CA SER A 64 -1.33 -7.50 -0.89
C SER A 64 -0.66 -8.82 -0.48
N ASP A 65 -0.13 -9.60 -1.44
CA ASP A 65 0.65 -10.81 -1.18
C ASP A 65 2.07 -10.46 -0.67
N PRO A 66 2.46 -10.89 0.55
CA PRO A 66 3.80 -10.69 1.09
C PRO A 66 4.94 -11.07 0.15
N ASP A 67 4.82 -12.17 -0.61
CA ASP A 67 5.87 -12.66 -1.49
C ASP A 67 6.02 -11.79 -2.74
N VAL A 68 4.89 -11.31 -3.29
CA VAL A 68 4.89 -10.32 -4.38
C VAL A 68 5.58 -9.04 -3.95
N VAL A 69 5.23 -8.51 -2.78
CA VAL A 69 5.80 -7.25 -2.31
C VAL A 69 7.26 -7.39 -1.91
N ARG A 70 7.67 -8.54 -1.32
CA ARG A 70 9.08 -8.88 -1.09
C ARG A 70 9.89 -8.84 -2.39
N ALA A 71 9.40 -9.50 -3.43
CA ALA A 71 10.06 -9.55 -4.73
C ALA A 71 10.19 -8.15 -5.37
N VAL A 72 9.16 -7.31 -5.25
CA VAL A 72 9.19 -5.91 -5.71
C VAL A 72 10.20 -5.07 -4.91
N ALA A 73 10.23 -5.21 -3.58
CA ALA A 73 11.14 -4.46 -2.72
C ALA A 73 12.62 -4.83 -2.97
N VAL A 74 12.95 -6.11 -3.00
CA VAL A 74 14.31 -6.58 -3.29
C VAL A 74 14.71 -6.23 -4.72
N GLY A 75 13.80 -6.35 -5.69
CA GLY A 75 14.04 -5.93 -7.09
C GLY A 75 14.28 -4.42 -7.25
N ALA A 76 13.71 -3.59 -6.36
CA ALA A 76 13.98 -2.15 -6.28
C ALA A 76 15.27 -1.79 -5.52
N GLY A 77 16.04 -2.78 -5.05
CA GLY A 77 17.31 -2.59 -4.36
C GLY A 77 17.18 -2.28 -2.87
N LEU A 78 16.09 -2.71 -2.21
CA LEU A 78 16.02 -2.76 -0.75
C LEU A 78 16.71 -4.03 -0.23
N ASP A 79 17.30 -3.94 0.96
CA ASP A 79 17.90 -5.10 1.64
C ASP A 79 16.82 -6.12 2.05
N PRO A 80 16.99 -7.42 1.74
CA PRO A 80 16.01 -8.45 2.09
C PRO A 80 15.68 -8.55 3.58
N THR A 81 16.65 -8.34 4.49
CA THR A 81 16.42 -8.55 5.93
C THR A 81 15.49 -7.48 6.53
N PRO A 82 15.72 -6.16 6.36
CA PRO A 82 14.75 -5.13 6.72
C PRO A 82 13.40 -5.25 6.01
N VAL A 83 13.37 -5.78 4.78
CA VAL A 83 12.12 -6.05 4.05
C VAL A 83 11.31 -7.15 4.74
N ASP A 84 11.94 -8.26 5.13
CA ASP A 84 11.29 -9.35 5.86
C ASP A 84 10.81 -8.90 7.25
N GLU A 85 11.63 -8.10 7.95
CA GLU A 85 11.26 -7.41 9.20
C GLU A 85 10.16 -6.35 9.04
N ALA A 86 9.88 -5.85 7.84
CA ALA A 86 8.79 -4.90 7.57
C ALA A 86 7.53 -5.58 7.04
N ILE A 87 7.65 -6.78 6.47
CA ILE A 87 6.54 -7.63 6.01
C ILE A 87 5.80 -8.26 7.21
N ALA A 88 6.53 -8.81 8.18
CA ALA A 88 5.91 -9.57 9.28
C ALA A 88 5.15 -8.73 10.34
N PRO A 89 5.53 -7.48 10.67
CA PRO A 89 4.89 -6.72 11.75
C PRO A 89 4.23 -5.40 11.31
N ARG A 90 3.40 -4.86 12.21
CA ARG A 90 2.67 -3.59 12.06
C ARG A 90 3.57 -2.33 12.13
N ARG A 91 4.88 -2.43 11.84
CA ARG A 91 5.91 -1.40 12.09
C ARG A 91 5.49 0.00 11.62
N PHE A 92 5.04 0.11 10.38
CA PHE A 92 4.63 1.39 9.79
C PHE A 92 3.10 1.64 9.87
N ARG A 93 2.30 0.73 10.41
CA ARG A 93 0.83 0.89 10.47
C ARG A 93 0.44 2.16 11.22
N THR A 94 1.12 2.46 12.34
CA THR A 94 0.86 3.68 13.12
C THR A 94 1.19 4.94 12.32
N VAL A 95 2.25 4.92 11.50
CA VAL A 95 2.68 6.03 10.64
C VAL A 95 1.65 6.26 9.52
N VAL A 96 1.25 5.20 8.82
CA VAL A 96 0.23 5.26 7.76
C VAL A 96 -1.11 5.75 8.29
N GLU A 97 -1.56 5.24 9.44
CA GLU A 97 -2.79 5.72 10.07
C GLU A 97 -2.68 7.18 10.56
N ALA A 98 -1.49 7.63 10.99
CA ALA A 98 -1.27 9.05 11.32
C ALA A 98 -1.34 9.94 10.08
N SER A 99 -0.67 9.56 8.99
CA SER A 99 -0.74 10.25 7.70
C SER A 99 -2.17 10.30 7.15
N ARG A 100 -2.93 9.21 7.28
CA ARG A 100 -4.36 9.17 6.91
C ARG A 100 -5.19 10.14 7.74
N ARG A 101 -4.98 10.22 9.07
CA ARG A 101 -5.67 11.18 9.94
C ARG A 101 -5.30 12.63 9.61
N GLU A 102 -4.06 12.90 9.21
CA GLU A 102 -3.64 14.23 8.75
C GLU A 102 -4.37 14.62 7.46
N ALA A 103 -4.35 13.72 6.45
CA ALA A 103 -5.06 13.93 5.19
C ALA A 103 -6.54 14.27 5.41
N HIS A 104 -7.25 13.51 6.27
CA HIS A 104 -8.65 13.82 6.62
C HIS A 104 -8.82 15.16 7.35
N ARG A 105 -7.87 15.58 8.21
CA ARG A 105 -7.90 16.92 8.85
C ARG A 105 -7.73 18.05 7.83
N LEU A 106 -6.93 17.83 6.79
CA LEU A 106 -6.74 18.76 5.67
C LEU A 106 -7.89 18.69 4.63
N GLY A 107 -8.99 17.98 4.91
CA GLY A 107 -10.13 17.85 3.99
C GLY A 107 -9.92 16.87 2.83
N ILE A 108 -8.80 16.13 2.80
CA ILE A 108 -8.48 15.18 1.75
C ILE A 108 -9.29 13.90 1.93
N ASN A 109 -10.22 13.65 1.01
CA ASN A 109 -11.13 12.49 1.01
C ASN A 109 -10.90 11.52 -0.17
N ALA A 110 -10.05 11.89 -1.13
CA ALA A 110 -9.71 11.11 -2.32
C ALA A 110 -8.24 11.32 -2.72
N VAL A 111 -7.72 10.46 -3.60
CA VAL A 111 -6.35 10.55 -4.14
C VAL A 111 -6.36 10.46 -5.68
N PRO A 112 -5.37 11.04 -6.40
CA PRO A 112 -4.31 11.89 -5.87
C PRO A 112 -4.84 13.24 -5.35
N ALA A 113 -4.09 13.86 -4.44
CA ALA A 113 -4.40 15.14 -3.84
C ALA A 113 -3.12 15.89 -3.50
N PHE A 114 -3.14 17.21 -3.64
CA PHE A 114 -1.98 18.08 -3.45
C PHE A 114 -2.39 19.27 -2.58
N ALA A 115 -1.81 19.38 -1.39
CA ALA A 115 -1.98 20.51 -0.49
C ALA A 115 -0.80 21.48 -0.65
N VAL A 116 -1.08 22.79 -0.70
CA VAL A 116 -0.08 23.86 -0.88
C VAL A 116 -0.22 24.89 0.24
N ASP A 117 0.85 25.06 1.01
CA ASP A 117 0.94 25.87 2.24
C ASP A 117 -0.23 25.67 3.22
N GLU A 118 -0.69 24.42 3.36
CA GLU A 118 -1.78 24.00 4.26
C GLU A 118 -3.12 24.72 4.05
N ARG A 119 -3.28 25.45 2.94
CA ARG A 119 -4.44 26.32 2.66
C ARG A 119 -5.18 25.94 1.39
N ASP A 120 -4.45 25.74 0.29
CA ASP A 120 -5.05 25.37 -0.98
C ASP A 120 -4.93 23.87 -1.22
N LEU A 121 -5.97 23.28 -1.82
CA LEU A 121 -6.06 21.85 -2.05
C LEU A 121 -6.53 21.56 -3.47
N ILE A 122 -5.69 20.88 -4.25
CA ILE A 122 -6.05 20.31 -5.55
C ILE A 122 -6.44 18.85 -5.34
N LEU A 123 -7.68 18.49 -5.66
CA LEU A 123 -8.19 17.11 -5.63
C LEU A 123 -8.25 16.51 -7.04
N GLY A 124 -7.77 15.28 -7.17
CA GLY A 124 -7.74 14.53 -8.43
C GLY A 124 -6.55 14.85 -9.32
N ALA A 125 -6.42 14.09 -10.42
CA ALA A 125 -5.41 14.30 -11.44
C ALA A 125 -5.81 15.45 -12.37
N GLN A 126 -5.64 16.69 -11.90
CA GLN A 126 -6.03 17.89 -12.64
C GLN A 126 -5.05 18.23 -13.78
N PRO A 127 -5.48 18.99 -14.80
CA PRO A 127 -4.59 19.51 -15.84
C PRO A 127 -3.51 20.44 -15.27
N GLN A 128 -2.35 20.51 -15.95
CA GLN A 128 -1.22 21.38 -15.57
C GLN A 128 -1.63 22.83 -15.28
N ALA A 129 -2.55 23.40 -16.09
CA ALA A 129 -3.05 24.77 -15.90
C ALA A 129 -3.69 25.04 -14.52
N ALA A 130 -4.26 24.02 -13.86
CA ALA A 130 -4.80 24.16 -12.50
C ALA A 130 -3.69 24.33 -11.45
N PHE A 131 -2.55 23.64 -11.64
CA PHE A 131 -1.36 23.81 -10.82
C PHE A 131 -0.68 25.15 -11.10
N GLU A 132 -0.54 25.53 -12.37
CA GLU A 132 0.02 26.82 -12.77
C GLU A 132 -0.76 27.97 -12.16
N HIS A 133 -2.08 28.02 -12.32
CA HIS A 133 -2.91 29.08 -11.75
C HIS A 133 -2.71 29.25 -10.24
N LEU A 134 -2.69 28.13 -9.50
CA LEU A 134 -2.51 28.11 -8.05
C LEU A 134 -1.10 28.52 -7.63
N LEU A 135 -0.06 28.15 -8.39
CA LEU A 135 1.34 28.45 -8.06
C LEU A 135 1.79 29.85 -8.53
N THR A 136 1.29 30.36 -9.66
CA THR A 136 1.69 31.67 -10.21
C THR A 136 0.89 32.83 -9.63
N GLY A 137 -0.32 32.59 -9.11
CA GLY A 137 -1.11 33.61 -8.39
C GLY A 137 -0.52 34.03 -7.04
N ARG A 138 0.67 33.51 -6.69
CA ARG A 138 1.34 33.62 -5.39
C ARG A 138 2.75 34.24 -5.52
N GLU A 139 2.87 35.38 -6.22
CA GLU A 139 4.03 36.26 -5.98
C GLU A 139 4.10 36.54 -4.48
N ARG A 140 5.20 36.14 -3.82
CA ARG A 140 5.40 36.45 -2.41
C ARG A 140 5.47 37.97 -2.27
N PRO A 141 4.62 38.61 -1.44
CA PRO A 141 4.96 39.91 -0.90
C PRO A 141 6.29 39.77 -0.15
N ASP A 142 7.16 40.76 -0.33
CA ASP A 142 8.58 40.77 0.02
C ASP A 142 8.96 40.07 1.34
N ALA A 143 10.13 39.40 1.32
CA ALA A 143 10.82 38.87 2.50
C ALA A 143 12.16 39.58 2.69
#